data_AF-A0A842LQQ8-F1
#
_entry.id   AF-A0A842LQQ8-F1
#
_cell.length_a   1.000
_cell.length_b   1.000
_cell.length_c   1.000
_cell.angle_alpha   90.00
_cell.angle_beta   90.00
_cell.angle_gamma   90.00
#
_symmetry.space_group_name_H-M   'P 1'
#
loop_
_entity.id
_entity.type
_entity.pdbx_description
1 polymer ?
#
loop_
_entity_poly.entity_id
_entity_poly.type
_entity_poly.pdbx_seq_one_letter_code
_entity_poly.pdbx_strand_id
1 'polypeptide(L)'
;MVADDFATITQKRMTGGLRIDGIAGMNIHIDPGPGALVRSYQFDSDPRKLDAVMVSHSHTDHYTDAEVLIEAMTRGMTRQRGTILGSLSVMEGYRDWGPCISEYHMRRSRCITLSAGETVDIGDLEVTGTGTVHGDPTGVGFRLRADD
;
A
#
# COMPACT_ATOMS: atom_id res chain seq x y z
N MET A 1 2.83 1.98 33.78
CA MET A 1 2.43 2.64 32.52
C MET A 1 2.74 1.65 31.41
N VAL A 2 1.75 0.87 31.01
CA VAL A 2 1.93 -0.16 29.97
C VAL A 2 1.75 0.60 28.66
N ALA A 3 2.85 0.88 27.95
CA ALA A 3 2.71 1.08 26.52
C ALA A 3 2.26 -0.28 25.99
N ASP A 4 0.99 -0.40 25.62
CA ASP A 4 0.51 -1.55 24.86
C ASP A 4 1.50 -1.78 23.70
N ASP A 5 1.94 -3.02 23.51
CA ASP A 5 3.14 -3.39 22.76
C ASP A 5 2.93 -3.22 21.24
N PHE A 6 2.81 -1.98 20.75
CA PHE A 6 2.66 -1.66 19.34
C PHE A 6 4.04 -1.67 18.65
N ALA A 7 4.24 -2.67 17.77
CA ALA A 7 5.48 -2.86 17.01
C ALA A 7 5.94 -1.57 16.30
N THR A 8 4.99 -0.79 15.81
CA THR A 8 5.17 0.46 15.09
C THR A 8 5.93 1.52 15.88
N ILE A 9 5.62 1.66 17.17
CA ILE A 9 6.20 2.72 18.02
C ILE A 9 7.64 2.36 18.38
N THR A 10 7.90 1.08 18.66
CA THR A 10 9.23 0.63 19.08
C THR A 10 10.15 0.30 17.92
N GLN A 11 9.58 0.00 16.74
CA GLN A 11 10.27 -0.53 15.56
C GLN A 11 11.22 -1.71 15.88
N LYS A 12 10.99 -2.42 17.00
CA LYS A 12 11.72 -3.67 17.31
C LYS A 12 11.39 -4.76 16.30
N ARG A 13 10.17 -4.74 15.78
CA ARG A 13 9.75 -5.41 14.55
C ARG A 13 9.42 -4.35 13.52
N MET A 14 9.84 -4.60 12.28
CA MET A 14 9.62 -3.69 11.18
C MET A 14 8.14 -3.70 10.78
N THR A 15 7.59 -2.52 10.51
CA THR A 15 6.23 -2.33 9.98
C THR A 15 6.29 -1.75 8.57
N GLY A 16 7.32 -2.12 7.79
CA GLY A 16 7.54 -1.60 6.45
C GLY A 16 6.72 -2.30 5.35
N GLY A 17 5.73 -3.11 5.72
CA GLY A 17 4.89 -3.85 4.78
C GLY A 17 5.52 -5.10 4.16
N LEU A 18 4.88 -5.59 3.10
CA LEU A 18 5.28 -6.74 2.30
C LEU A 18 5.71 -6.29 0.90
N ARG A 19 6.90 -6.73 0.46
CA ARG A 19 7.41 -6.52 -0.89
C ARG A 19 7.34 -7.83 -1.68
N ILE A 20 6.74 -7.79 -2.88
CA ILE A 20 6.71 -8.92 -3.81
C ILE A 20 7.23 -8.43 -5.16
N ASP A 21 8.34 -9.01 -5.62
CA ASP A 21 8.96 -8.68 -6.90
C ASP A 21 8.69 -9.80 -7.92
N GLY A 22 8.34 -9.41 -9.15
CA GLY A 22 8.16 -10.31 -10.30
C GLY A 22 6.83 -11.08 -10.39
N ILE A 23 5.87 -10.86 -9.48
CA ILE A 23 4.56 -11.51 -9.55
C ILE A 23 3.78 -11.01 -10.76
N ALA A 24 3.39 -11.91 -11.68
CA ALA A 24 2.82 -11.54 -12.98
C ALA A 24 3.66 -10.45 -13.72
N GLY A 25 4.99 -10.51 -13.57
CA GLY A 25 5.90 -9.50 -14.15
C GLY A 25 5.91 -8.14 -13.44
N MET A 26 5.26 -7.99 -12.29
CA MET A 26 5.13 -6.74 -11.55
C MET A 26 5.90 -6.74 -10.22
N ASN A 27 6.33 -5.54 -9.80
CA ASN A 27 6.85 -5.29 -8.46
C ASN A 27 5.82 -4.52 -7.63
N ILE A 28 5.36 -5.09 -6.52
CA ILE A 28 4.31 -4.51 -5.70
C ILE A 28 4.76 -4.35 -4.24
N HIS A 29 4.32 -3.26 -3.60
CA HIS A 29 4.50 -3.04 -2.17
C HIS A 29 3.15 -2.92 -1.48
N ILE A 30 2.89 -3.81 -0.52
CA ILE A 30 1.65 -3.86 0.24
C ILE A 30 1.93 -3.31 1.64
N ASP A 31 1.10 -2.37 2.08
CA ASP A 31 1.11 -1.74 3.40
C ASP A 31 2.47 -1.14 3.82
N PRO A 32 3.05 -0.21 3.03
CA PRO A 32 4.30 0.46 3.40
C PRO A 32 4.11 1.43 4.59
N GLY A 33 4.18 0.90 5.80
CA GLY A 33 4.30 1.67 7.04
C GLY A 33 5.72 2.18 7.30
N PRO A 34 6.01 2.64 8.54
CA PRO A 34 7.23 3.37 8.85
C PRO A 34 8.51 2.65 8.44
N GLY A 35 9.33 3.34 7.64
CA GLY A 35 10.65 2.89 7.22
C GLY A 35 10.67 1.98 5.99
N ALA A 36 9.52 1.72 5.34
CA ALA A 36 9.45 0.92 4.11
C ALA A 36 10.44 1.38 3.03
N LEU A 37 10.67 2.70 2.86
CA LEU A 37 11.67 3.21 1.92
C LEU A 37 13.08 2.75 2.29
N VAL A 38 13.48 3.00 3.54
CA VAL A 38 14.84 2.69 4.01
C VAL A 38 15.06 1.19 4.00
N ARG A 39 14.06 0.39 4.40
CA ARG A 39 14.13 -1.07 4.39
C ARG A 39 14.24 -1.63 2.97
N SER A 40 13.56 -1.02 1.99
CA SER A 40 13.67 -1.44 0.58
C SER A 40 15.13 -1.40 0.11
N TYR A 41 15.86 -0.31 0.37
CA TYR A 41 17.28 -0.23 0.04
C TYR A 41 18.16 -1.16 0.88
N GLN A 42 17.82 -1.39 2.16
CA GLN A 42 18.57 -2.35 3.00
C GLN A 42 18.45 -3.79 2.52
N PHE A 43 17.37 -4.13 1.81
CA PHE A 43 17.14 -5.46 1.23
C PHE A 43 17.38 -5.48 -0.29
N ASP A 44 18.13 -4.52 -0.83
CA ASP A 44 18.49 -4.41 -2.26
C ASP A 44 17.28 -4.33 -3.23
N SER A 45 16.10 -4.00 -2.74
CA SER A 45 14.90 -3.73 -3.55
C SER A 45 14.85 -2.25 -3.92
N ASP A 46 14.92 -1.94 -5.22
CA ASP A 46 14.82 -0.56 -5.70
C ASP A 46 13.34 -0.10 -5.73
N PRO A 47 12.90 0.83 -4.85
CA PRO A 47 11.51 1.29 -4.79
C PRO A 47 11.09 2.02 -6.07
N ARG A 48 12.05 2.51 -6.84
CA ARG A 48 11.85 3.11 -8.16
C ARG A 48 11.34 2.11 -9.21
N LYS A 49 11.48 0.80 -8.97
CA LYS A 49 11.00 -0.24 -9.89
C LYS A 49 9.58 -0.70 -9.59
N LEU A 50 8.93 -0.10 -8.59
CA LEU A 50 7.54 -0.41 -8.27
C LEU A 50 6.61 -0.16 -9.45
N ASP A 51 5.60 -1.03 -9.53
CA ASP A 51 4.49 -0.96 -10.46
C ASP A 51 3.17 -0.77 -9.72
N ALA A 52 3.09 -1.17 -8.45
CA ALA A 52 1.96 -0.83 -7.59
C ALA A 52 2.36 -0.59 -6.12
N VAL A 53 1.62 0.32 -5.49
CA VAL A 53 1.58 0.49 -4.03
C VAL A 53 0.15 0.20 -3.59
N MET A 54 0.00 -0.72 -2.65
CA MET A 54 -1.31 -1.19 -2.16
C MET A 54 -1.41 -0.93 -0.67
N VAL A 55 -2.52 -0.37 -0.19
CA VAL A 55 -2.71 -0.06 1.24
C VAL A 55 -4.08 -0.55 1.71
N SER A 56 -4.08 -1.49 2.65
CA SER A 56 -5.26 -2.20 3.13
C SER A 56 -6.21 -1.31 3.92
N HIS A 57 -5.69 -0.46 4.81
CA HIS A 57 -6.48 0.36 5.73
C HIS A 57 -5.68 1.52 6.34
N SER A 58 -6.39 2.40 7.05
CA SER A 58 -5.88 3.70 7.49
C SER A 58 -5.22 3.72 8.87
N HIS A 59 -4.39 2.72 9.20
CA HIS A 59 -3.53 2.76 10.39
C HIS A 59 -2.08 3.08 10.02
N THR A 60 -1.43 3.90 10.85
CA THR A 60 -0.10 4.48 10.55
C THR A 60 0.97 3.44 10.26
N ASP A 61 0.86 2.25 10.82
CA ASP A 61 1.77 1.14 10.58
C ASP A 61 1.63 0.46 9.22
N HIS A 62 0.68 0.91 8.39
CA HIS A 62 0.42 0.37 7.06
C HIS A 62 0.64 1.38 5.92
N TYR A 63 0.75 2.69 6.16
CA TYR A 63 0.74 3.65 5.04
C TYR A 63 1.73 4.82 5.11
N THR A 64 2.42 5.08 6.22
CA THR A 64 3.16 6.34 6.37
C THR A 64 4.29 6.53 5.37
N ASP A 65 4.84 5.46 4.78
CA ASP A 65 5.84 5.54 3.70
C ASP A 65 5.20 5.37 2.31
N ALA A 66 3.88 5.17 2.20
CA ALA A 66 3.19 4.96 0.93
C ALA A 66 3.43 6.11 -0.06
N GLU A 67 3.23 7.36 0.37
CA GLU A 67 3.43 8.54 -0.47
C GLU A 67 4.89 8.66 -0.95
N VAL A 68 5.85 8.32 -0.08
CA VAL A 68 7.28 8.31 -0.40
C VAL A 68 7.61 7.23 -1.45
N LEU A 69 7.00 6.05 -1.34
CA LEU A 69 7.13 5.00 -2.35
C LEU A 69 6.42 5.35 -3.66
N ILE A 70 5.28 6.04 -3.60
CA ILE A 70 4.60 6.59 -4.78
C ILE A 70 5.48 7.60 -5.49
N GLU A 71 6.15 8.49 -4.77
CA GLU A 71 7.15 9.39 -5.36
C GLU A 71 8.30 8.61 -6.01
N ALA A 72 8.84 7.58 -5.35
CA ALA A 72 9.90 6.76 -5.95
C ALA A 72 9.41 6.09 -7.25
N MET A 73 8.22 5.49 -7.22
CA MET A 73 7.56 4.84 -8.36
C MET A 73 7.36 5.80 -9.54
N THR A 74 6.88 7.01 -9.27
CA THR A 74 6.57 8.04 -10.27
C THR A 74 7.76 8.95 -10.64
N ARG A 75 8.94 8.70 -10.06
CA ARG A 75 10.15 9.53 -10.22
C ARG A 75 9.92 10.98 -9.74
N GLY A 76 9.51 11.15 -8.49
CA GLY A 76 9.20 12.44 -7.90
C GLY A 76 8.01 13.10 -8.57
N MET A 77 6.95 12.33 -8.86
CA MET A 77 5.72 12.83 -9.49
C MET A 77 5.90 13.40 -10.91
N THR A 78 7.02 13.08 -11.59
CA THR A 78 7.32 13.57 -12.95
C THR A 78 6.85 12.63 -14.06
N ARG A 79 6.48 11.38 -13.74
CA ARG A 79 6.06 10.36 -14.71
C ARG A 79 4.67 9.82 -14.38
N GLN A 80 3.83 9.65 -15.40
CA GLN A 80 2.57 8.92 -15.27
C GLN A 80 2.89 7.41 -15.25
N ARG A 81 2.88 6.78 -14.09
CA ARG A 81 3.26 5.37 -13.92
C ARG A 81 2.65 4.76 -12.67
N GLY A 82 2.32 3.48 -12.78
CA GLY A 82 2.01 2.62 -11.66
C GLY A 82 0.57 2.75 -11.17
N THR A 83 0.23 1.87 -10.24
CA THR A 83 -1.10 1.79 -9.64
C THR A 83 -1.03 2.05 -8.14
N ILE A 84 -1.95 2.86 -7.64
CA ILE A 84 -2.25 2.98 -6.21
C ILE A 84 -3.57 2.27 -5.99
N LEU A 85 -3.58 1.28 -5.12
CA LEU A 85 -4.77 0.55 -4.75
C LEU A 85 -4.97 0.66 -3.24
N GLY A 86 -6.17 1.01 -2.79
CA GLY A 86 -6.44 1.02 -1.35
C GLY A 86 -7.92 0.91 -1.02
N SER A 87 -8.23 0.73 0.26
CA SER A 87 -9.62 0.79 0.75
C SER A 87 -10.20 2.20 0.68
N LEU A 88 -11.51 2.31 0.93
CA LEU A 88 -12.22 3.60 0.94
C LEU A 88 -11.58 4.61 1.89
N SER A 89 -11.28 4.22 3.14
CA SER A 89 -10.63 5.12 4.09
C SER A 89 -9.26 5.61 3.62
N VAL A 90 -8.48 4.77 2.93
CA VAL A 90 -7.15 5.12 2.44
C VAL A 90 -7.25 6.15 1.31
N MET A 91 -8.12 5.89 0.34
CA MET A 91 -8.17 6.64 -0.92
C MET A 91 -9.02 7.91 -0.81
N GLU A 92 -10.13 7.83 -0.09
CA GLU A 92 -11.17 8.87 -0.05
C GLU A 92 -11.46 9.36 1.37
N GLY A 93 -11.02 8.62 2.39
CA GLY A 93 -11.42 8.84 3.78
C GLY A 93 -12.78 8.20 4.10
N TYR A 94 -12.99 7.93 5.38
CA TYR A 94 -14.26 7.42 5.90
C TYR A 94 -14.39 7.79 7.38
N ARG A 95 -15.40 8.59 7.74
CA ARG A 95 -15.60 9.06 9.13
C ARG A 95 -14.30 9.63 9.73
N ASP A 96 -13.74 8.99 10.75
CA ASP A 96 -12.52 9.42 11.46
C ASP A 96 -11.21 8.87 10.83
N TRP A 97 -11.31 8.07 9.77
CA TRP A 97 -10.18 7.42 9.11
C TRP A 97 -9.84 8.11 7.78
N GLY A 98 -8.57 8.48 7.60
CA GLY A 98 -8.02 8.97 6.34
C GLY A 98 -8.63 10.30 5.83
N PRO A 99 -8.44 10.64 4.54
CA PRO A 99 -7.66 9.90 3.54
C PRO A 99 -6.17 9.80 3.92
N CYS A 100 -5.54 8.69 3.55
CA CYS A 100 -4.13 8.43 3.83
C CYS A 100 -3.19 8.95 2.74
N ILE A 101 -3.65 8.89 1.49
CA ILE A 101 -2.89 9.34 0.33
C ILE A 101 -3.48 10.67 -0.14
N SER A 102 -2.66 11.71 -0.21
CA SER A 102 -3.11 13.02 -0.68
C SER A 102 -3.40 13.02 -2.18
N GLU A 103 -4.27 13.95 -2.60
CA GLU A 103 -4.55 14.17 -4.02
C GLU A 103 -3.29 14.43 -4.84
N TYR A 104 -2.27 15.08 -4.24
CA TYR A 104 -1.01 15.34 -4.92
C TYR A 104 -0.36 14.03 -5.38
N HIS A 105 -0.21 13.06 -4.47
CA HIS A 105 0.42 11.77 -4.75
C HIS A 105 -0.44 10.85 -5.62
N MET A 106 -1.76 11.04 -5.66
CA MET A 106 -2.65 10.27 -6.53
C MET A 106 -2.55 10.64 -8.02
N ARG A 107 -2.19 11.89 -8.37
CA ARG A 107 -2.34 12.44 -9.73
C ARG A 107 -1.51 11.76 -10.84
N ARG A 108 -0.48 11.00 -10.49
CA ARG A 108 0.49 10.43 -11.45
C ARG A 108 0.40 8.91 -11.60
N SER A 109 -0.60 8.30 -11.00
CA SER A 109 -0.82 6.86 -10.99
C SER A 109 -2.26 6.55 -11.39
N ARG A 110 -2.53 5.30 -11.78
CA ARG A 110 -3.91 4.78 -11.80
C ARG A 110 -4.34 4.58 -10.33
N CYS A 111 -5.47 5.15 -9.92
CA CYS A 111 -5.99 4.99 -8.56
C CYS A 111 -7.19 4.05 -8.55
N ILE A 112 -7.21 3.11 -7.60
CA ILE A 112 -8.29 2.14 -7.43
C ILE A 112 -8.70 2.11 -5.95
N THR A 113 -9.96 2.42 -5.68
CA THR A 113 -10.59 2.15 -4.39
C THR A 113 -11.18 0.75 -4.44
N LEU A 114 -10.71 -0.16 -3.57
CA LEU A 114 -11.13 -1.57 -3.57
C LEU A 114 -12.03 -1.87 -2.38
N SER A 115 -13.17 -2.51 -2.63
CA SER A 115 -14.11 -2.99 -1.61
C SER A 115 -14.04 -4.51 -1.40
N ALA A 116 -14.55 -4.99 -0.27
CA ALA A 116 -14.68 -6.42 -0.03
C ALA A 116 -15.59 -7.10 -1.06
N GLY A 117 -15.11 -8.19 -1.68
CA GLY A 117 -15.80 -8.93 -2.72
C GLY A 117 -15.58 -8.38 -4.13
N GLU A 118 -14.97 -7.20 -4.27
CA GLU A 118 -14.62 -6.62 -5.56
C GLU A 118 -13.32 -7.24 -6.10
N THR A 119 -13.27 -7.47 -7.41
CA THR A 119 -12.09 -7.95 -8.13
C THR A 119 -11.69 -6.93 -9.17
N VAL A 120 -10.40 -6.62 -9.25
CA VAL A 120 -9.82 -5.69 -10.22
C VAL A 120 -8.52 -6.26 -10.80
N ASP A 121 -8.22 -5.89 -12.04
CA ASP A 121 -6.97 -6.23 -12.68
C ASP A 121 -5.98 -5.05 -12.64
N ILE A 122 -4.76 -5.35 -12.19
CA ILE A 122 -3.60 -4.46 -12.30
C ILE A 122 -2.55 -5.17 -13.16
N GLY A 123 -2.48 -4.81 -14.45
CA GLY A 123 -1.69 -5.59 -15.41
C GLY A 123 -2.27 -6.98 -15.57
N ASP A 124 -1.42 -8.01 -15.47
CA ASP A 124 -1.78 -9.43 -15.54
C ASP A 124 -2.04 -10.04 -14.15
N LEU A 125 -2.17 -9.21 -13.12
CA LEU A 125 -2.44 -9.62 -11.74
C LEU A 125 -3.89 -9.30 -11.35
N GLU A 126 -4.66 -10.34 -11.06
CA GLU A 126 -6.01 -10.22 -10.49
C GLU A 126 -5.91 -9.99 -8.97
N VAL A 127 -6.60 -8.96 -8.49
CA VAL A 127 -6.66 -8.60 -7.06
C VAL A 127 -8.11 -8.61 -6.60
N THR A 128 -8.45 -9.49 -5.65
CA THR A 128 -9.75 -9.49 -4.98
C THR A 128 -9.64 -8.90 -3.56
N GLY A 129 -10.52 -7.97 -3.23
CA GLY A 129 -10.69 -7.46 -1.88
C GLY A 129 -11.40 -8.47 -0.99
N THR A 130 -10.88 -8.74 0.20
CA THR A 130 -11.53 -9.60 1.19
C THR A 130 -12.02 -8.78 2.39
N GLY A 131 -13.12 -9.21 3.01
CA GLY A 131 -13.64 -8.56 4.21
C GLY A 131 -12.70 -8.75 5.41
N THR A 132 -12.62 -7.73 6.27
CA THR A 132 -11.81 -7.76 7.48
C THR A 132 -12.66 -7.50 8.73
N VAL A 133 -12.18 -7.93 9.89
CA VAL A 133 -12.74 -7.55 11.20
C VAL A 133 -11.68 -6.71 11.90
N HIS A 134 -11.83 -5.39 11.82
CA HIS A 134 -10.80 -4.44 12.25
C HIS A 134 -11.39 -3.10 12.71
N GLY A 135 -10.56 -2.26 13.34
CA GLY A 135 -10.94 -0.93 13.81
C GLY A 135 -11.34 0.03 12.68
N ASP A 136 -10.63 -0.01 11.55
CA ASP A 136 -11.05 0.65 10.32
C ASP A 136 -12.13 -0.21 9.62
N PRO A 137 -13.39 0.25 9.55
CA PRO A 137 -14.50 -0.55 9.05
C PRO A 137 -14.48 -0.74 7.52
N THR A 138 -13.61 -0.02 6.80
CA THR A 138 -13.49 -0.11 5.35
C THR A 138 -12.27 -0.91 4.90
N GLY A 139 -11.45 -1.36 5.85
CA GLY A 139 -10.23 -2.12 5.56
C GLY A 139 -10.49 -3.39 4.75
N VAL A 140 -9.60 -3.67 3.81
CA VAL A 140 -9.67 -4.86 2.94
C VAL A 140 -8.42 -5.71 3.07
N GLY A 141 -8.57 -7.03 2.97
CA GLY A 141 -7.45 -7.92 2.67
C GLY A 141 -7.26 -8.03 1.16
N PHE A 142 -6.08 -8.46 0.72
CA PHE A 142 -5.76 -8.67 -0.68
C PHE A 142 -5.57 -10.15 -0.99
N ARG A 143 -6.38 -10.69 -1.90
CA ARG A 143 -6.11 -11.98 -2.56
C ARG A 143 -5.53 -11.71 -3.93
N LEU A 144 -4.29 -12.15 -4.14
CA LEU A 144 -3.57 -12.01 -5.40
C LEU A 144 -3.63 -13.31 -6.19
N ARG A 145 -3.96 -13.23 -7.47
CA ARG A 145 -3.92 -14.35 -8.40
C ARG A 145 -3.18 -13.94 -9.67
N ALA A 146 -2.12 -14.65 -9.97
CA ALA A 146 -1.42 -14.59 -11.25
C ALA A 146 -1.72 -15.89 -12.00
N ASP A 147 -1.94 -15.81 -13.31
CA ASP A 147 -1.96 -17.00 -14.16
C ASP A 147 -0.50 -17.43 -14.43
N ASP A 148 -0.26 -18.74 -14.45
CA ASP A 148 1.06 -19.36 -14.66
C ASP A 148 1.65 -19.11 -16.06
#